data_AF-A0A7K5G7T7-F1
#
_entry.id   AF-A0A7K5G7T7-F1
#
_cell.length_a   1.000
_cell.length_b   1.000
_cell.length_c   1.000
_cell.angle_alpha   90.00
_cell.angle_beta   90.00
_cell.angle_gamma   90.00
#
_symmetry.space_group_name_H-M   'P 1'
#
loop_
_entity.id
_entity.type
_entity.pdbx_description
1 polymer ?
#
loop_
_entity_poly.entity_id
_entity_poly.type
_entity_poly.pdbx_seq_one_letter_code
_entity_poly.pdbx_strand_id
1 'polypeptide(L)'
;QEKKIFTVQGPYPVIRSLLRARGWVEKKLPSTGKIGSQPEKHHGSQEKQLQEEEGGEWWHEDPDGIHDLMSRLVRDQVPYFIWTNQHSTFNCQLLQDQVVNHYTRVGAFTTKEGLCLNLRNLPWFSQTDPDTFFPRCYQLGAMDEQHAFIEDFRLTAARSLLKIALERAGDTLVGMEQPLKSGEGPGKSPVPHPMSSTGGSGPPLSPQLVEEALQVCGQHLGSLEHADIDGDTPSPRMTGTDWDRFLRDHYRVVHEGARLVLSRAQQERCQVLLQRLAERLPQLSMEGDHNVWILKPGAKSRGRDIVCTARLEEVLQLAGCCKTKLAQAGKWVVQKYVERPLLLFDTKFDIRQWFLVTDWNPLTVWFYRESYLRFCSQPFSLHYLDPARHLCNVSIQKQYRLAQDRHPQLPPDQIWSCRQFQAYLAQVGQAGAWDQVIVPGMKAAVVGALCSAQDLVRSRKSSFELYGADFVFGEDCQPWLLEINASPTMAPSSAVTSRLCTSVQRDTLRVVIDHRDNPACPTGAFELIYKE
;
A
#
# COMPACT_ATOMS: atom_id res chain seq x y z
N GLN A 1 21.27 -39.41 -4.98
CA GLN A 1 22.42 -39.25 -4.05
C GLN A 1 22.61 -37.79 -3.64
N GLU A 2 22.67 -36.83 -4.55
CA GLU A 2 22.87 -35.39 -4.20
C GLU A 2 21.60 -34.59 -3.84
N LYS A 3 20.41 -35.20 -3.82
CA LYS A 3 19.12 -34.51 -3.58
C LYS A 3 18.84 -33.28 -4.49
N LYS A 4 19.39 -33.24 -5.70
CA LYS A 4 19.21 -32.14 -6.68
C LYS A 4 18.07 -32.39 -7.70
N ILE A 5 16.88 -32.66 -7.19
CA ILE A 5 15.67 -32.78 -8.02
C ILE A 5 14.74 -31.63 -7.67
N PHE A 6 14.23 -30.92 -8.67
CA PHE A 6 13.33 -29.79 -8.45
C PHE A 6 12.06 -29.89 -9.29
N THR A 7 11.04 -29.15 -8.87
CA THR A 7 9.80 -28.99 -9.62
C THR A 7 9.39 -27.52 -9.62
N VAL A 8 9.01 -27.00 -10.80
CA VAL A 8 8.50 -25.64 -10.96
C VAL A 8 7.08 -25.68 -11.52
N GLN A 9 6.14 -25.09 -10.79
CA GLN A 9 4.77 -24.89 -11.24
C GLN A 9 4.50 -23.40 -11.51
N GLY A 10 4.27 -23.08 -12.79
CA GLY A 10 4.07 -21.71 -13.25
C GLY A 10 5.14 -21.24 -14.25
N PRO A 11 4.99 -20.02 -14.80
CA PRO A 11 5.88 -19.48 -15.81
C PRO A 11 7.14 -18.86 -15.17
N TYR A 12 8.03 -19.70 -14.61
CA TYR A 12 9.33 -19.29 -14.05
C TYR A 12 10.52 -19.81 -14.86
N PRO A 13 10.73 -19.33 -16.11
CA PRO A 13 11.86 -19.74 -16.94
C PRO A 13 13.21 -19.45 -16.28
N VAL A 14 13.29 -18.31 -15.56
CA VAL A 14 14.50 -17.89 -14.84
C VAL A 14 14.88 -18.90 -13.76
N ILE A 15 13.93 -19.35 -12.94
CA ILE A 15 14.18 -20.35 -11.89
C ILE A 15 14.62 -21.68 -12.51
N ARG A 16 13.95 -22.15 -13.57
CA ARG A 16 14.33 -23.39 -14.27
C ARG A 16 15.76 -23.33 -14.78
N SER A 17 16.09 -22.27 -15.53
CA SER A 17 17.42 -22.06 -16.10
C SER A 17 18.50 -22.05 -15.01
N LEU A 18 18.27 -21.32 -13.91
CA LEU A 18 19.23 -21.17 -12.83
C LEU A 18 19.43 -22.42 -11.98
N LEU A 19 18.39 -23.24 -11.80
CA LEU A 19 18.51 -24.53 -11.12
C LEU A 19 19.23 -25.55 -12.00
N ARG A 20 18.90 -25.62 -13.31
CA ARG A 20 19.61 -26.45 -14.29
C ARG A 20 21.11 -26.09 -14.34
N ALA A 21 21.44 -24.80 -14.33
CA ALA A 21 22.83 -24.33 -14.27
C ALA A 21 23.57 -24.75 -12.98
N ARG A 22 22.85 -25.05 -11.89
CA ARG A 22 23.39 -25.61 -10.64
C ARG A 22 23.47 -27.15 -10.65
N GLY A 23 23.22 -27.78 -11.79
CA GLY A 23 23.20 -29.24 -11.93
C GLY A 23 21.95 -29.90 -11.36
N TRP A 24 20.84 -29.16 -11.20
CA TRP A 24 19.57 -29.76 -10.76
C TRP A 24 18.77 -30.31 -11.93
N VAL A 25 18.04 -31.40 -11.66
CA VAL A 25 17.18 -32.06 -12.66
C VAL A 25 15.72 -31.74 -12.38
N GLU A 26 15.01 -31.26 -13.40
CA GLU A 26 13.59 -30.93 -13.28
C GLU A 26 12.73 -32.20 -13.38
N LYS A 27 11.88 -32.41 -12.38
CA LYS A 27 10.73 -33.30 -12.47
C LYS A 27 9.52 -32.46 -12.89
N LYS A 28 9.13 -32.56 -14.16
CA LYS A 28 7.92 -31.93 -14.70
C LYS A 28 6.68 -32.61 -14.10
N LEU A 29 5.71 -31.79 -13.69
CA LEU A 29 4.40 -32.30 -13.28
C LEU A 29 3.66 -32.83 -14.52
N PRO A 30 2.80 -33.86 -14.37
CA PRO A 30 1.96 -34.30 -15.47
C PRO A 30 1.16 -33.12 -16.01
N SER A 31 1.25 -32.87 -17.31
CA SER A 31 0.36 -31.90 -17.96
C SER A 31 -1.07 -32.37 -17.71
N THR A 32 -1.85 -31.63 -16.94
CA THR A 32 -3.30 -31.78 -16.98
C THR A 32 -3.72 -31.44 -18.40
N GLY A 33 -3.96 -32.46 -19.23
CA GLY A 33 -4.49 -32.27 -20.57
C GLY A 33 -5.77 -31.43 -20.49
N LYS A 34 -6.04 -30.66 -21.55
CA LYS A 34 -7.35 -30.03 -21.78
C LYS A 34 -8.43 -31.12 -21.72
N ILE A 35 -8.98 -31.39 -20.55
CA ILE A 35 -10.21 -32.16 -20.42
C ILE A 35 -11.33 -31.19 -20.81
N GLY A 36 -12.09 -31.58 -21.83
CA GLY A 36 -13.16 -30.79 -22.40
C GLY A 36 -14.10 -30.24 -21.33
N SER A 37 -14.51 -29.00 -21.56
CA SER A 37 -15.58 -28.32 -20.86
C SER A 37 -16.82 -29.21 -20.73
N GLN A 38 -17.11 -29.68 -19.52
CA GLN A 38 -18.48 -29.87 -19.05
C GLN A 38 -18.71 -29.03 -17.80
N PRO A 39 -19.85 -28.32 -17.70
CA PRO A 39 -20.08 -27.35 -16.64
C PRO A 39 -20.66 -28.07 -15.41
N GLU A 40 -19.81 -28.53 -14.50
CA GLU A 40 -20.27 -28.83 -13.14
C GLU A 40 -20.31 -27.55 -12.31
N LYS A 41 -21.53 -27.17 -11.93
CA LYS A 41 -21.83 -26.03 -11.06
C LYS A 41 -21.31 -26.31 -9.64
N HIS A 42 -20.09 -25.85 -9.36
CA HIS A 42 -19.67 -25.59 -7.99
C HIS A 42 -19.30 -24.10 -7.83
N HIS A 43 -20.07 -23.40 -7.00
CA HIS A 43 -19.80 -22.03 -6.60
C HIS A 43 -18.50 -21.98 -5.77
N GLY A 44 -17.41 -21.56 -6.40
CA GLY A 44 -16.12 -21.31 -5.77
C GLY A 44 -15.22 -20.48 -6.67
N SER A 45 -15.10 -19.19 -6.35
CA SER A 45 -14.05 -18.24 -6.78
C SER A 45 -13.69 -18.19 -8.28
N GLN A 46 -14.18 -17.15 -8.97
CA GLN A 46 -13.71 -16.64 -10.26
C GLN A 46 -12.22 -16.18 -10.27
N GLU A 47 -11.40 -16.63 -9.33
CA GLU A 47 -9.96 -16.29 -9.25
C GLU A 47 -9.09 -17.12 -10.20
N LYS A 48 -9.64 -18.22 -10.75
CA LYS A 48 -8.89 -19.17 -11.59
C LYS A 48 -8.67 -18.74 -13.05
N GLN A 49 -9.57 -17.96 -13.66
CA GLN A 49 -9.53 -17.79 -15.13
C GLN A 49 -8.62 -16.69 -15.65
N LEU A 50 -8.17 -15.73 -14.82
CA LEU A 50 -7.42 -14.55 -15.29
C LEU A 50 -5.91 -14.59 -14.98
N GLN A 51 -5.37 -15.74 -14.58
CA GLN A 51 -3.91 -15.96 -14.54
C GLN A 51 -3.40 -16.70 -15.77
N GLU A 52 -4.28 -17.38 -16.52
CA GLU A 52 -3.87 -18.23 -17.64
C GLU A 52 -3.75 -17.49 -18.98
N GLU A 53 -4.36 -16.31 -19.14
CA GLU A 53 -4.43 -15.64 -20.44
C GLU A 53 -3.29 -14.64 -20.76
N GLU A 54 -2.47 -14.21 -19.79
CA GLU A 54 -1.43 -13.16 -20.03
C GLU A 54 0.02 -13.69 -20.19
N GLY A 55 0.24 -14.96 -20.56
CA GLY A 55 1.60 -15.55 -20.59
C GLY A 55 1.95 -16.44 -21.79
N GLY A 56 1.24 -16.32 -22.91
CA GLY A 56 1.32 -17.24 -24.04
C GLY A 56 2.41 -16.95 -25.09
N GLU A 57 3.66 -16.70 -24.70
CA GLU A 57 4.80 -16.86 -25.62
C GLU A 57 5.69 -18.00 -25.11
N TRP A 58 5.42 -19.21 -25.63
CA TRP A 58 6.19 -20.41 -25.33
C TRP A 58 7.55 -20.35 -26.03
N TRP A 59 8.56 -19.80 -25.35
CA TRP A 59 9.95 -20.10 -25.69
C TRP A 59 10.16 -21.61 -25.55
N HIS A 60 10.57 -22.28 -26.63
CA HIS A 60 10.85 -23.72 -26.60
C HIS A 60 12.12 -23.95 -25.75
N GLU A 61 11.94 -24.12 -24.43
CA GLU A 61 13.02 -24.26 -23.43
C GLU A 61 13.85 -25.56 -23.54
N ASP A 62 13.58 -26.40 -24.54
CA ASP A 62 14.20 -27.71 -24.72
C ASP A 62 14.23 -28.12 -26.21
N PRO A 63 15.06 -27.46 -27.04
CA PRO A 63 15.12 -27.74 -28.47
C PRO A 63 15.58 -29.18 -28.79
N ASP A 64 16.39 -29.78 -27.92
CA ASP A 64 16.95 -31.13 -28.09
C ASP A 64 16.15 -32.23 -27.35
N GLY A 65 15.09 -31.86 -26.61
CA GLY A 65 14.28 -32.79 -25.83
C GLY A 65 15.00 -33.47 -24.65
N ILE A 66 16.19 -32.98 -24.28
CA ILE A 66 17.04 -33.57 -23.24
C ILE A 66 16.41 -33.40 -21.86
N HIS A 67 15.76 -32.26 -21.59
CA HIS A 67 15.10 -32.02 -20.32
C HIS A 67 13.83 -32.87 -20.16
N ASP A 68 13.11 -33.13 -21.26
CA ASP A 68 11.99 -34.08 -21.27
C ASP A 68 12.43 -35.53 -21.01
N LEU A 69 13.57 -35.94 -21.57
CA LEU A 69 14.14 -37.26 -21.26
C LEU A 69 14.55 -37.36 -19.79
N MET A 70 15.30 -36.38 -19.28
CA MET A 70 15.72 -36.38 -17.87
C MET A 70 14.53 -36.36 -16.91
N SER A 71 13.49 -35.58 -17.21
CA SER A 71 12.27 -35.55 -16.40
C SER A 71 11.56 -36.91 -16.35
N ARG A 72 11.58 -37.70 -17.44
CA ARG A 72 11.03 -39.06 -17.45
C ARG A 72 11.85 -40.01 -16.58
N LEU A 73 13.17 -39.87 -16.54
CA LEU A 73 14.06 -40.69 -15.72
C LEU A 73 13.88 -40.44 -14.22
N VAL A 74 13.54 -39.21 -13.81
CA VAL A 74 13.31 -38.85 -12.40
C VAL A 74 11.84 -38.85 -11.98
N ARG A 75 10.93 -39.42 -12.80
CA ARG A 75 9.48 -39.32 -12.58
C ARG A 75 9.01 -39.92 -11.24
N ASP A 76 9.67 -40.98 -10.77
CA ASP A 76 9.35 -41.67 -9.51
C ASP A 76 10.16 -41.15 -8.33
N GLN A 77 10.99 -40.13 -8.54
CA GLN A 77 11.80 -39.52 -7.49
C GLN A 77 11.05 -38.35 -6.82
N VAL A 78 11.40 -38.07 -5.57
CA VAL A 78 10.84 -36.94 -4.81
C VAL A 78 11.62 -35.66 -5.16
N PRO A 79 10.94 -34.53 -5.46
CA PRO A 79 11.61 -33.25 -5.63
C PRO A 79 12.02 -32.67 -4.28
N TYR A 80 13.23 -32.16 -4.16
CA TYR A 80 13.79 -31.53 -2.96
C TYR A 80 13.75 -30.01 -3.00
N PHE A 81 13.46 -29.41 -4.15
CA PHE A 81 13.21 -27.97 -4.29
C PHE A 81 11.95 -27.74 -5.10
N ILE A 82 11.01 -27.01 -4.53
CA ILE A 82 9.67 -26.84 -5.10
C ILE A 82 9.41 -25.34 -5.19
N TRP A 83 9.20 -24.87 -6.42
CA TRP A 83 8.85 -23.48 -6.71
C TRP A 83 7.48 -23.41 -7.36
N THR A 84 6.55 -22.63 -6.80
CA THR A 84 5.15 -22.61 -7.25
C THR A 84 4.61 -21.19 -7.26
N ASN A 85 3.55 -20.95 -8.05
CA ASN A 85 2.80 -19.70 -8.04
C ASN A 85 1.95 -19.48 -6.77
N GLN A 86 1.45 -20.55 -6.16
CA GLN A 86 0.50 -20.48 -5.05
C GLN A 86 0.67 -21.67 -4.13
N HIS A 87 0.54 -21.44 -2.82
CA HIS A 87 0.59 -22.49 -1.81
C HIS A 87 -0.43 -23.62 -2.02
N SER A 88 -1.64 -23.31 -2.52
CA SER A 88 -2.77 -24.25 -2.70
C SER A 88 -2.52 -25.38 -3.71
N THR A 89 -1.39 -25.37 -4.39
CA THR A 89 -1.08 -26.32 -5.47
C THR A 89 -0.53 -27.66 -4.99
N PHE A 90 -0.18 -27.80 -3.71
CA PHE A 90 0.33 -29.05 -3.14
C PHE A 90 -0.56 -29.54 -1.99
N ASN A 91 -1.22 -30.68 -2.22
CA ASN A 91 -2.08 -31.37 -1.24
C ASN A 91 -1.34 -32.56 -0.57
N CYS A 92 -0.01 -32.58 -0.63
CA CYS A 92 0.83 -33.66 -0.14
C CYS A 92 1.54 -33.24 1.15
N GLN A 93 1.70 -34.17 2.11
CA GLN A 93 2.57 -33.96 3.27
C GLN A 93 4.01 -33.75 2.79
N LEU A 94 4.50 -32.51 2.91
CA LEU A 94 5.88 -32.15 2.58
C LEU A 94 6.83 -32.81 3.59
N LEU A 95 7.90 -33.42 3.10
CA LEU A 95 9.00 -33.89 3.93
C LEU A 95 9.79 -32.70 4.50
N GLN A 96 10.51 -32.94 5.59
CA GLN A 96 11.24 -31.93 6.33
C GLN A 96 12.38 -31.30 5.53
N ASP A 97 13.01 -32.07 4.63
CA ASP A 97 14.17 -31.65 3.84
C ASP A 97 13.83 -31.09 2.46
N GLN A 98 12.55 -31.09 2.07
CA GLN A 98 12.11 -30.42 0.84
C GLN A 98 12.15 -28.91 1.04
N VAL A 99 12.67 -28.17 0.08
CA VAL A 99 12.65 -26.70 0.11
C VAL A 99 11.42 -26.20 -0.66
N VAL A 100 10.66 -25.26 -0.10
CA VAL A 100 9.45 -24.71 -0.73
C VAL A 100 9.41 -23.20 -0.62
N ASN A 101 9.02 -22.51 -1.69
CA ASN A 101 8.93 -21.04 -1.75
C ASN A 101 7.65 -20.43 -1.13
N HIS A 102 7.01 -21.13 -0.18
CA HIS A 102 5.82 -20.66 0.53
C HIS A 102 5.82 -21.09 1.99
N TYR A 103 5.31 -20.22 2.86
CA TYR A 103 4.83 -20.57 4.19
C TYR A 103 3.32 -20.85 4.18
N THR A 104 2.80 -21.31 5.32
CA THR A 104 1.37 -21.53 5.49
C THR A 104 0.80 -20.50 6.48
N ARG A 105 -0.46 -20.10 6.29
CA ARG A 105 -1.17 -19.13 7.16
C ARG A 105 -0.56 -17.71 7.21
N VAL A 106 -0.03 -17.22 6.08
CA VAL A 106 0.54 -15.86 5.97
C VAL A 106 -0.50 -14.74 5.89
N GLY A 107 -1.79 -15.08 5.87
CA GLY A 107 -2.90 -14.12 5.75
C GLY A 107 -2.94 -13.07 6.87
N ALA A 108 -2.25 -13.31 7.98
CA ALA A 108 -2.08 -12.36 9.08
C ALA A 108 -1.47 -11.01 8.65
N PHE A 109 -0.60 -10.97 7.64
CA PHE A 109 -0.01 -9.72 7.16
C PHE A 109 -0.14 -9.55 5.64
N THR A 110 -0.51 -10.60 4.90
CA THR A 110 -0.67 -10.54 3.44
C THR A 110 -2.11 -10.26 2.98
N THR A 111 -3.05 -10.12 3.91
CA THR A 111 -4.40 -9.62 3.63
C THR A 111 -4.55 -8.24 4.25
N LYS A 112 -5.42 -7.41 3.67
CA LYS A 112 -5.66 -6.06 4.20
C LYS A 112 -6.34 -6.14 5.57
N GLU A 113 -7.22 -7.11 5.73
CA GLU A 113 -7.89 -7.43 6.99
C GLU A 113 -6.88 -7.84 8.08
N GLY A 114 -6.00 -8.79 7.78
CA GLY A 114 -5.00 -9.28 8.72
C GLY A 114 -3.99 -8.19 9.09
N LEU A 115 -3.46 -7.47 8.09
CA LEU A 115 -2.50 -6.39 8.32
C LEU A 115 -3.09 -5.29 9.21
N CYS A 116 -4.35 -4.92 8.95
CA CYS A 116 -5.10 -3.96 9.78
C CYS A 116 -5.21 -4.41 11.24
N LEU A 117 -5.49 -5.70 11.51
CA LEU A 117 -5.63 -6.19 12.88
C LEU A 117 -4.29 -6.29 13.60
N ASN A 118 -3.28 -6.86 12.94
CA ASN A 118 -2.03 -7.19 13.60
C ASN A 118 -1.19 -5.95 13.89
N LEU A 119 -1.17 -4.97 12.99
CA LEU A 119 -0.42 -3.73 13.24
C LEU A 119 -0.92 -2.95 14.44
N ARG A 120 -2.19 -3.09 14.83
CA ARG A 120 -2.70 -2.46 16.07
C ARG A 120 -2.16 -3.09 17.34
N ASN A 121 -1.78 -4.36 17.26
CA ASN A 121 -1.13 -5.08 18.36
C ASN A 121 0.39 -4.89 18.33
N LEU A 122 0.95 -4.16 17.35
CA LEU A 122 2.39 -3.90 17.25
C LEU A 122 3.01 -3.35 18.54
N PRO A 123 2.35 -2.45 19.31
CA PRO A 123 2.87 -1.96 20.59
C PRO A 123 3.19 -3.06 21.62
N TRP A 124 2.61 -4.27 21.48
CA TRP A 124 2.94 -5.41 22.35
C TRP A 124 4.24 -6.11 21.97
N PHE A 125 4.73 -5.92 20.74
CA PHE A 125 5.92 -6.57 20.18
C PHE A 125 7.07 -5.60 19.93
N SER A 126 6.77 -4.31 19.74
CA SER A 126 7.75 -3.25 19.46
C SER A 126 7.29 -1.92 20.06
N GLN A 127 8.22 -1.04 20.41
CA GLN A 127 7.92 0.35 20.80
C GLN A 127 7.51 1.25 19.62
N THR A 128 7.54 0.71 18.40
CA THR A 128 7.15 1.45 17.19
C THR A 128 5.65 1.66 17.15
N ASP A 129 5.24 2.93 17.03
CA ASP A 129 3.85 3.29 16.78
C ASP A 129 3.46 2.95 15.33
N PRO A 130 2.47 2.06 15.10
CA PRO A 130 2.00 1.71 13.75
C PRO A 130 1.47 2.93 12.97
N ASP A 131 0.95 3.96 13.64
CA ASP A 131 0.40 5.14 12.99
C ASP A 131 1.47 6.01 12.33
N THR A 132 2.75 5.76 12.57
CA THR A 132 3.87 6.46 11.93
C THR A 132 4.19 5.96 10.52
N PHE A 133 3.72 4.77 10.14
CA PHE A 133 4.04 4.16 8.83
C PHE A 133 2.88 3.41 8.18
N PHE A 134 1.76 3.20 8.87
CA PHE A 134 0.57 2.55 8.33
C PHE A 134 -0.65 3.46 8.48
N PRO A 135 -1.27 3.92 7.39
CA PRO A 135 -2.46 4.76 7.49
C PRO A 135 -3.56 4.02 8.26
N ARG A 136 -4.13 4.70 9.25
CA ARG A 136 -5.13 4.13 10.15
C ARG A 136 -6.27 3.47 9.37
N CYS A 137 -6.67 2.29 9.85
CA CYS A 137 -7.52 1.37 9.11
C CYS A 137 -8.49 0.67 10.07
N TYR A 138 -9.71 0.40 9.62
CA TYR A 138 -10.81 -0.17 10.41
C TYR A 138 -11.53 -1.28 9.65
N GLN A 139 -12.05 -2.26 10.39
CA GLN A 139 -12.84 -3.35 9.81
C GLN A 139 -14.33 -3.07 9.92
N LEU A 140 -14.98 -2.74 8.80
CA LEU A 140 -16.40 -2.37 8.81
C LEU A 140 -17.37 -3.53 9.12
N GLY A 141 -16.86 -4.77 9.19
CA GLY A 141 -17.66 -5.93 9.58
C GLY A 141 -17.88 -6.08 11.09
N ALA A 142 -17.06 -5.43 11.92
CA ALA A 142 -17.18 -5.45 13.37
C ALA A 142 -17.83 -4.14 13.86
N MET A 143 -18.74 -4.23 14.83
CA MET A 143 -19.58 -3.09 15.23
C MET A 143 -18.77 -2.03 15.96
N ASP A 144 -17.94 -2.43 16.92
CA ASP A 144 -16.97 -1.58 17.62
C ASP A 144 -16.05 -0.84 16.65
N GLU A 145 -15.50 -1.56 15.68
CA GLU A 145 -14.66 -1.00 14.61
C GLU A 145 -15.38 0.01 13.74
N GLN A 146 -16.64 -0.28 13.39
CA GLN A 146 -17.47 0.64 12.62
C GLN A 146 -17.75 1.93 13.41
N HIS A 147 -17.99 1.84 14.71
CA HIS A 147 -18.18 3.03 15.56
C HIS A 147 -16.88 3.84 15.67
N ALA A 148 -15.74 3.18 15.89
CA ALA A 148 -14.44 3.85 15.95
C ALA A 148 -14.12 4.59 14.64
N PHE A 149 -14.42 3.97 13.49
CA PHE A 149 -14.31 4.62 12.19
C PHE A 149 -15.21 5.87 12.07
N ILE A 150 -16.47 5.80 12.49
CA ILE A 150 -17.41 6.93 12.43
C ILE A 150 -16.90 8.10 13.28
N GLU A 151 -16.39 7.81 14.49
CA GLU A 151 -15.80 8.81 15.37
C GLU A 151 -14.55 9.44 14.74
N ASP A 152 -13.64 8.66 14.17
CA ASP A 152 -12.46 9.20 13.49
C ASP A 152 -12.82 10.01 12.23
N PHE A 153 -13.81 9.57 11.46
CA PHE A 153 -14.30 10.35 10.31
C PHE A 153 -14.76 11.75 10.75
N ARG A 154 -15.50 11.82 11.86
CA ARG A 154 -16.00 13.07 12.46
C ARG A 154 -14.88 13.96 13.00
N LEU A 155 -13.92 13.37 13.72
CA LEU A 155 -12.74 14.08 14.21
C LEU A 155 -11.88 14.62 13.05
N THR A 156 -11.70 13.81 11.99
CA THR A 156 -10.98 14.22 10.78
C THR A 156 -11.69 15.37 10.08
N ALA A 157 -13.03 15.36 9.99
CA ALA A 157 -13.82 16.46 9.45
C ALA A 157 -13.64 17.76 10.25
N ALA A 158 -13.62 17.68 11.59
CA ALA A 158 -13.37 18.84 12.43
C ALA A 158 -11.96 19.41 12.23
N ARG A 159 -10.92 18.56 12.18
CA ARG A 159 -9.54 19.00 11.89
C ARG A 159 -9.43 19.61 10.49
N SER A 160 -10.08 19.02 9.49
CA SER A 160 -10.18 19.51 8.12
C SER A 160 -10.74 20.94 8.07
N LEU A 161 -11.82 21.23 8.79
CA LEU A 161 -12.37 22.60 8.86
C LEU A 161 -11.36 23.60 9.41
N LEU A 162 -10.63 23.25 10.47
CA LEU A 162 -9.62 24.14 11.06
C LEU A 162 -8.48 24.41 10.06
N LYS A 163 -8.03 23.38 9.33
CA LYS A 163 -6.99 23.49 8.28
C LYS A 163 -7.44 24.45 7.17
N ILE A 164 -8.60 24.19 6.56
CA ILE A 164 -9.14 24.99 5.45
C ILE A 164 -9.41 26.44 5.88
N ALA A 165 -9.94 26.64 7.09
CA ALA A 165 -10.22 27.97 7.58
C ALA A 165 -8.94 28.81 7.74
N LEU A 166 -7.84 28.21 8.20
CA LEU A 166 -6.55 28.88 8.30
C LEU A 166 -5.93 29.21 6.93
N GLU A 167 -5.93 28.26 6.00
CA GLU A 167 -5.37 28.47 4.65
C GLU A 167 -6.03 29.66 3.95
N ARG A 168 -7.37 29.69 3.95
CA ARG A 168 -8.14 30.77 3.29
C ARG A 168 -8.00 32.13 4.00
N ALA A 169 -7.77 32.14 5.31
CA ALA A 169 -7.48 33.38 6.05
C ALA A 169 -6.10 33.96 5.70
N GLY A 170 -5.11 33.10 5.45
CA GLY A 170 -3.78 33.48 4.97
C GLY A 170 -3.82 34.17 3.60
N ASP A 171 -4.57 33.60 2.65
CA ASP A 171 -4.72 34.17 1.29
C ASP A 171 -5.35 35.57 1.30
N THR A 172 -6.24 35.85 2.26
CA THR A 172 -6.92 37.14 2.38
C THR A 172 -5.98 38.26 2.84
N LEU A 173 -4.94 37.93 3.62
CA LEU A 173 -3.94 38.89 4.09
C LEU A 173 -2.92 39.24 2.99
N VAL A 174 -2.56 38.27 2.13
CA VAL A 174 -1.63 38.50 1.02
C VAL A 174 -2.28 39.32 -0.11
N GLY A 175 -3.60 39.25 -0.27
CA GLY A 175 -4.35 40.01 -1.29
C GLY A 175 -4.50 41.51 -1.03
N MET A 176 -4.05 42.04 0.12
CA MET A 176 -4.16 43.47 0.47
C MET A 176 -2.85 44.28 0.33
N GLU A 177 -1.71 43.65 0.04
CA GLU A 177 -0.46 44.36 -0.24
C GLU A 177 -0.17 44.31 -1.75
N GLN A 178 -0.31 45.44 -2.45
CA GLN A 178 0.33 45.63 -3.76
C GLN A 178 1.81 45.97 -3.57
N PRO A 179 2.75 45.26 -4.19
CA PRO A 179 4.10 45.76 -4.38
C PRO A 179 4.30 46.28 -5.81
N LEU A 180 4.98 47.42 -5.91
CA LEU A 180 5.46 48.02 -7.15
C LEU A 180 6.38 47.07 -7.94
N LYS A 181 6.27 47.13 -9.28
CA LYS A 181 7.12 46.46 -10.27
C LYS A 181 8.61 46.81 -10.11
N SER A 182 9.51 45.82 -10.14
CA SER A 182 10.74 45.84 -10.96
C SER A 182 11.57 44.55 -10.83
N GLY A 183 12.14 44.08 -11.95
CA GLY A 183 13.38 43.27 -12.00
C GLY A 183 13.24 41.78 -12.36
N GLU A 184 13.54 41.42 -13.61
CA GLU A 184 13.57 40.06 -14.17
C GLU A 184 14.80 39.21 -13.73
N GLY A 185 14.58 37.91 -13.52
CA GLY A 185 15.60 36.85 -13.33
C GLY A 185 14.95 35.46 -13.20
N PRO A 186 15.56 34.34 -13.66
CA PRO A 186 14.80 33.20 -14.19
C PRO A 186 14.43 32.12 -13.16
N GLY A 187 13.15 31.69 -13.22
CA GLY A 187 12.83 30.26 -13.32
C GLY A 187 12.57 29.45 -12.04
N LYS A 188 11.86 29.99 -11.05
CA LYS A 188 11.10 29.17 -10.09
C LYS A 188 9.62 29.49 -10.26
N SER A 189 8.91 28.65 -11.03
CA SER A 189 7.46 28.75 -11.14
C SER A 189 6.83 28.19 -9.86
N PRO A 190 6.03 28.98 -9.12
CA PRO A 190 5.04 28.41 -8.23
C PRO A 190 3.98 27.72 -9.09
N VAL A 191 3.54 26.55 -8.65
CA VAL A 191 2.46 25.77 -9.25
C VAL A 191 1.24 26.68 -9.45
N PRO A 192 0.78 26.95 -10.68
CA PRO A 192 -0.53 27.51 -10.88
C PRO A 192 -1.53 26.37 -10.70
N HIS A 193 -2.13 26.28 -9.52
CA HIS A 193 -3.40 25.57 -9.40
C HIS A 193 -4.35 26.17 -10.44
N PRO A 194 -4.97 25.38 -11.33
CA PRO A 194 -6.08 25.87 -12.12
C PRO A 194 -7.27 26.05 -11.17
N MET A 195 -7.28 27.16 -10.44
CA MET A 195 -8.47 27.69 -9.80
C MET A 195 -9.40 28.07 -10.93
N SER A 196 -10.45 27.27 -11.18
CA SER A 196 -11.62 27.84 -11.80
C SER A 196 -12.12 28.92 -10.85
N SER A 197 -11.94 30.17 -11.26
CA SER A 197 -12.59 31.33 -10.68
C SER A 197 -14.10 31.25 -10.98
N THR A 198 -14.76 30.24 -10.43
CA THR A 198 -16.20 30.26 -10.21
C THR A 198 -16.36 30.79 -8.79
N GLY A 199 -16.61 32.09 -8.68
CA GLY A 199 -16.86 32.74 -7.40
C GLY A 199 -17.91 31.95 -6.62
N GLY A 200 -17.53 31.43 -5.45
CA GLY A 200 -18.42 30.67 -4.58
C GLY A 200 -19.69 31.46 -4.29
N SER A 201 -20.81 31.02 -4.87
CA SER A 201 -22.11 31.66 -4.80
C SER A 201 -22.94 31.18 -3.59
N GLY A 202 -22.32 30.46 -2.65
CA GLY A 202 -22.98 29.97 -1.44
C GLY A 202 -23.02 31.03 -0.33
N PRO A 203 -24.12 31.13 0.44
CA PRO A 203 -24.16 32.01 1.61
C PRO A 203 -23.05 31.64 2.60
N PRO A 204 -22.45 32.62 3.30
CA PRO A 204 -21.45 32.35 4.33
C PRO A 204 -22.05 31.43 5.40
N LEU A 205 -21.28 30.41 5.80
CA LEU A 205 -21.70 29.49 6.85
C LEU A 205 -21.59 30.14 8.23
N SER A 206 -22.31 29.56 9.21
CA SER A 206 -22.35 30.08 10.58
C SER A 206 -20.95 30.14 11.19
N PRO A 207 -20.54 31.27 11.81
CA PRO A 207 -19.31 31.34 12.60
C PRO A 207 -19.23 30.31 13.72
N GLN A 208 -20.37 29.76 14.15
CA GLN A 208 -20.46 28.69 15.16
C GLN A 208 -19.81 27.39 14.68
N LEU A 209 -19.75 27.11 13.37
CA LEU A 209 -19.18 25.86 12.85
C LEU A 209 -17.69 25.73 13.20
N VAL A 210 -16.93 26.84 13.14
CA VAL A 210 -15.52 26.86 13.54
C VAL A 210 -15.38 26.66 15.04
N GLU A 211 -16.27 27.26 15.84
CA GLU A 211 -16.24 27.11 17.30
C GLU A 211 -16.52 25.65 17.71
N GLU A 212 -17.47 25.00 17.05
CA GLU A 212 -17.74 23.57 17.21
C GLU A 212 -16.52 22.73 16.84
N ALA A 213 -15.86 23.02 15.71
CA ALA A 213 -14.64 22.31 15.30
C ALA A 213 -13.48 22.51 16.29
N LEU A 214 -13.31 23.72 16.84
CA LEU A 214 -12.32 24.03 17.87
C LEU A 214 -12.61 23.26 19.16
N GLN A 215 -13.86 23.23 19.61
CA GLN A 215 -14.28 22.49 20.78
C GLN A 215 -14.03 20.99 20.60
N VAL A 216 -14.42 20.43 19.45
CA VAL A 216 -14.24 19.02 19.11
C VAL A 216 -12.76 18.64 19.13
N CYS A 217 -11.92 19.41 18.44
CA CYS A 217 -10.49 19.15 18.35
C CYS A 217 -9.79 19.35 19.70
N GLY A 218 -10.25 20.31 20.51
CA GLY A 218 -9.73 20.56 21.86
C GLY A 218 -10.03 19.41 22.82
N GLN A 219 -11.25 18.86 22.77
CA GLN A 219 -11.62 17.67 23.54
C GLN A 219 -10.79 16.45 23.12
N HIS A 220 -10.61 16.26 21.81
CA HIS A 220 -9.79 15.17 21.30
C HIS A 220 -8.32 15.27 21.75
N LEU A 221 -7.72 16.47 21.69
CA LEU A 221 -6.38 16.70 22.21
C LEU A 221 -6.29 16.40 23.71
N GLY A 222 -7.31 16.78 24.49
CA GLY A 222 -7.39 16.45 25.92
C GLY A 222 -7.34 14.94 26.19
N SER A 223 -8.10 14.15 25.43
CA SER A 223 -8.03 12.67 25.53
C SER A 223 -6.68 12.10 25.08
N LEU A 224 -6.05 12.66 24.05
CA LEU A 224 -4.68 12.25 23.64
C LEU A 224 -3.63 12.59 24.71
N GLU A 225 -3.88 13.61 25.53
CA GLU A 225 -3.03 14.02 26.65
C GLU A 225 -3.42 13.37 27.97
N HIS A 226 -4.39 12.43 27.96
CA HIS A 226 -4.89 11.72 29.14
C HIS A 226 -5.52 12.63 30.21
N ALA A 227 -6.00 13.81 29.81
CA ALA A 227 -6.64 14.77 30.71
C ALA A 227 -8.05 14.32 31.16
N ASP A 228 -8.54 13.19 30.65
CA ASP A 228 -9.83 12.56 30.95
C ASP A 228 -9.74 11.38 31.94
N ILE A 229 -8.53 11.03 32.42
CA ILE A 229 -8.33 9.92 33.37
C ILE A 229 -8.73 10.29 34.81
N ASP A 230 -8.50 11.54 35.23
CA ASP A 230 -8.59 11.95 36.64
C ASP A 230 -9.91 12.67 37.01
N GLY A 231 -10.88 12.73 36.11
CA GLY A 231 -12.17 13.39 36.36
C GLY A 231 -13.34 12.40 36.41
N ASP A 232 -14.32 12.63 37.31
CA ASP A 232 -15.68 12.05 37.25
C ASP A 232 -16.47 12.46 35.98
N THR A 233 -15.76 12.99 34.98
CA THR A 233 -16.34 13.41 33.72
C THR A 233 -16.36 12.16 32.84
N PRO A 234 -17.53 11.63 32.43
CA PRO A 234 -17.55 10.53 31.47
C PRO A 234 -16.67 10.95 30.28
N SER A 235 -15.85 10.02 29.75
CA SER A 235 -15.09 10.21 28.52
C SER A 235 -15.93 11.05 27.57
N PRO A 236 -15.42 12.12 26.94
CA PRO A 236 -16.24 13.03 26.16
C PRO A 236 -16.78 12.27 24.94
N ARG A 237 -17.86 11.49 25.15
CA ARG A 237 -18.87 11.27 24.13
C ARG A 237 -19.16 12.67 23.66
N MET A 238 -18.98 12.92 22.37
CA MET A 238 -19.17 14.23 21.74
C MET A 238 -20.65 14.62 21.80
N THR A 239 -21.18 14.78 23.00
CA THR A 239 -22.58 14.94 23.35
C THR A 239 -22.93 16.40 23.16
N GLY A 240 -23.81 16.68 22.21
CA GLY A 240 -24.32 18.01 21.91
C GLY A 240 -24.07 18.49 20.49
N THR A 241 -23.09 17.92 19.77
CA THR A 241 -22.88 18.22 18.35
C THR A 241 -23.90 17.46 17.51
N ASP A 242 -24.71 18.18 16.75
CA ASP A 242 -25.50 17.61 15.65
C ASP A 242 -24.54 17.24 14.51
N TRP A 243 -24.02 16.01 14.55
CA TRP A 243 -23.05 15.51 13.60
C TRP A 243 -23.55 15.46 12.17
N ASP A 244 -24.85 15.21 11.97
CA ASP A 244 -25.42 15.17 10.63
C ASP A 244 -25.42 16.59 10.03
N ARG A 245 -25.75 17.61 10.83
CA ARG A 245 -25.60 19.01 10.42
C ARG A 245 -24.13 19.38 10.21
N PHE A 246 -23.27 19.05 11.16
CA PHE A 246 -21.85 19.39 11.11
C PHE A 246 -21.18 18.82 9.86
N LEU A 247 -21.42 17.54 9.54
CA LEU A 247 -20.87 16.90 8.35
C LEU A 247 -21.45 17.50 7.07
N ARG A 248 -22.76 17.82 7.01
CA ARG A 248 -23.34 18.53 5.86
C ARG A 248 -22.64 19.86 5.60
N ASP A 249 -22.39 20.66 6.64
CA ASP A 249 -21.72 21.94 6.49
C ASP A 249 -20.22 21.78 6.18
N HIS A 250 -19.54 20.78 6.76
CA HIS A 250 -18.18 20.38 6.37
C HIS A 250 -18.09 20.10 4.87
N TYR A 251 -18.98 19.26 4.35
CA TYR A 251 -18.99 18.93 2.94
C TYR A 251 -19.19 20.14 2.04
N ARG A 252 -20.01 21.12 2.46
CA ARG A 252 -20.21 22.37 1.72
C ARG A 252 -18.92 23.21 1.68
N VAL A 253 -18.17 23.27 2.79
CA VAL A 253 -16.89 24.00 2.85
C VAL A 253 -15.85 23.37 1.95
N VAL A 254 -15.69 22.05 2.07
CA VAL A 254 -14.58 21.29 1.49
C VAL A 254 -14.83 20.99 0.02
N HIS A 255 -16.03 20.54 -0.35
CA HIS A 255 -16.31 20.05 -1.69
C HIS A 255 -17.10 21.04 -2.56
N GLU A 256 -17.83 21.98 -1.95
CA GLU A 256 -18.67 22.95 -2.68
C GLU A 256 -18.13 24.38 -2.62
N GLY A 257 -17.00 24.60 -1.93
CA GLY A 257 -16.34 25.91 -1.86
C GLY A 257 -17.05 26.95 -1.00
N ALA A 258 -17.94 26.54 -0.08
CA ALA A 258 -18.57 27.46 0.87
C ALA A 258 -17.51 28.17 1.73
N ARG A 259 -17.69 29.47 1.94
CA ARG A 259 -16.72 30.30 2.67
C ARG A 259 -16.91 30.22 4.17
N LEU A 260 -15.78 30.19 4.88
CA LEU A 260 -15.67 30.38 6.32
C LEU A 260 -14.96 31.70 6.58
N VAL A 261 -15.45 32.46 7.55
CA VAL A 261 -14.81 33.70 7.99
C VAL A 261 -14.35 33.49 9.43
N LEU A 262 -13.05 33.67 9.66
CA LEU A 262 -12.44 33.60 10.99
C LEU A 262 -12.26 35.00 11.56
N SER A 263 -12.53 35.15 12.85
CA SER A 263 -11.96 36.25 13.63
C SER A 263 -10.48 35.99 13.92
N ARG A 264 -9.70 37.04 14.20
CA ARG A 264 -8.28 36.92 14.58
C ARG A 264 -8.07 35.99 15.78
N ALA A 265 -8.96 36.07 16.78
CA ALA A 265 -8.92 35.20 17.95
C ALA A 265 -9.16 33.72 17.59
N GLN A 266 -10.05 33.43 16.64
CA GLN A 266 -10.25 32.07 16.16
C GLN A 266 -9.04 31.58 15.37
N GLN A 267 -8.43 32.41 14.53
CA GLN A 267 -7.23 32.06 13.77
C GLN A 267 -6.08 31.63 14.69
N GLU A 268 -5.79 32.42 15.74
CA GLU A 268 -4.75 32.09 16.73
C GLU A 268 -5.06 30.76 17.45
N ARG A 269 -6.31 30.54 17.87
CA ARG A 269 -6.75 29.29 18.51
C ARG A 269 -6.62 28.08 17.57
N CYS A 270 -7.04 28.19 16.32
CA CYS A 270 -6.91 27.13 15.31
C CYS A 270 -5.44 26.74 15.11
N GLN A 271 -4.56 27.74 14.98
CA GLN A 271 -3.14 27.51 14.74
C GLN A 271 -2.47 26.78 15.92
N VAL A 272 -2.69 27.26 17.14
CA VAL A 272 -2.14 26.63 18.36
C VAL A 272 -2.65 25.20 18.51
N LEU A 273 -3.96 24.98 18.29
CA LEU A 273 -4.57 23.66 18.45
C LEU A 273 -4.06 22.66 17.42
N LEU A 274 -3.97 23.05 16.14
CA LEU A 274 -3.43 22.18 15.09
C LEU A 274 -1.94 21.88 15.30
N GLN A 275 -1.15 22.83 15.80
CA GLN A 275 0.25 22.57 16.15
C GLN A 275 0.38 21.51 17.24
N ARG A 276 -0.40 21.63 18.33
CA ARG A 276 -0.39 20.63 19.41
C ARG A 276 -0.91 19.26 18.96
N LEU A 277 -1.92 19.23 18.09
CA LEU A 277 -2.39 17.99 17.48
C LEU A 277 -1.30 17.35 16.59
N ALA A 278 -0.50 18.14 15.88
CA ALA A 278 0.57 17.63 15.01
C ALA A 278 1.65 16.88 15.81
N GLU A 279 1.88 17.28 17.06
CA GLU A 279 2.83 16.62 17.97
C GLU A 279 2.33 15.25 18.47
N ARG A 280 1.01 15.00 18.40
CA ARG A 280 0.38 13.78 18.90
C ARG A 280 -0.17 12.86 17.81
N LEU A 281 -0.41 13.39 16.61
CA LEU A 281 -1.01 12.67 15.50
C LEU A 281 -0.03 12.61 14.32
N PRO A 282 0.75 11.53 14.17
CA PRO A 282 1.73 11.37 13.07
C PRO A 282 1.09 11.53 11.68
N GLN A 283 -0.18 11.18 11.58
CA GLN A 283 -0.95 11.20 10.34
C GLN A 283 -1.60 12.56 10.01
N LEU A 284 -1.45 13.60 10.85
CA LEU A 284 -2.14 14.89 10.67
C LEU A 284 -1.79 15.59 9.35
N SER A 285 -0.54 15.45 8.89
CA SER A 285 -0.10 16.01 7.61
C SER A 285 -0.67 15.21 6.43
N MET A 286 -0.43 13.89 6.42
CA MET A 286 -0.80 13.02 5.30
C MET A 286 -2.32 12.88 5.12
N GLU A 287 -3.11 13.03 6.19
CA GLU A 287 -4.56 12.88 6.15
C GLU A 287 -5.26 13.97 5.33
N GLY A 288 -4.56 15.08 5.02
CA GLY A 288 -5.09 16.20 4.25
C GLY A 288 -6.27 16.89 4.92
N ASP A 289 -7.17 17.40 4.10
CA ASP A 289 -8.29 18.26 4.46
C ASP A 289 -9.59 17.89 3.71
N HIS A 290 -9.55 16.94 2.76
CA HIS A 290 -10.71 16.47 2.02
C HIS A 290 -11.46 15.32 2.71
N ASN A 291 -10.86 14.73 3.76
CA ASN A 291 -11.41 13.59 4.51
C ASN A 291 -11.76 12.39 3.61
N VAL A 292 -10.86 12.08 2.67
CA VAL A 292 -10.97 10.95 1.75
C VAL A 292 -10.56 9.66 2.46
N TRP A 293 -11.36 8.62 2.22
CA TRP A 293 -11.16 7.26 2.70
C TRP A 293 -11.18 6.29 1.52
N ILE A 294 -10.38 5.22 1.64
CA ILE A 294 -10.29 4.16 0.64
C ILE A 294 -10.88 2.87 1.20
N LEU A 295 -11.95 2.39 0.58
CA LEU A 295 -12.57 1.10 0.89
C LEU A 295 -11.90 0.01 0.07
N LYS A 296 -11.53 -1.07 0.73
CA LYS A 296 -10.86 -2.21 0.09
C LYS A 296 -11.51 -3.52 0.55
N PRO A 297 -11.76 -4.49 -0.36
CA PRO A 297 -12.16 -5.82 0.05
C PRO A 297 -11.00 -6.52 0.79
N GLY A 298 -11.28 -7.14 1.93
CA GLY A 298 -10.25 -7.63 2.87
C GLY A 298 -9.24 -8.61 2.28
N ALA A 299 -9.70 -9.52 1.41
CA ALA A 299 -8.87 -10.58 0.82
C ALA A 299 -8.65 -10.46 -0.71
N LYS A 300 -9.17 -9.40 -1.37
CA LYS A 300 -8.94 -9.21 -2.82
C LYS A 300 -7.64 -8.45 -3.11
N SER A 301 -7.08 -8.71 -4.28
CA SER A 301 -5.87 -8.08 -4.82
C SER A 301 -6.12 -7.45 -6.20
N ARG A 302 -5.08 -6.77 -6.74
CA ARG A 302 -5.06 -6.15 -8.08
C ARG A 302 -5.93 -4.90 -8.25
N GLY A 303 -6.24 -4.21 -7.16
CA GLY A 303 -7.04 -2.97 -7.18
C GLY A 303 -8.54 -3.16 -7.43
N ARG A 304 -9.04 -4.41 -7.47
CA ARG A 304 -10.45 -4.70 -7.77
C ARG A 304 -11.37 -4.26 -6.64
N ASP A 305 -12.48 -3.63 -7.02
CA ASP A 305 -13.54 -3.12 -6.13
C ASP A 305 -13.04 -2.13 -5.06
N ILE A 306 -11.91 -1.48 -5.31
CA ILE A 306 -11.41 -0.40 -4.45
C ILE A 306 -12.12 0.90 -4.81
N VAL A 307 -12.63 1.59 -3.80
CA VAL A 307 -13.36 2.85 -3.97
C VAL A 307 -12.78 3.91 -3.04
N CYS A 308 -12.50 5.09 -3.58
CA CYS A 308 -12.20 6.28 -2.79
C CYS A 308 -13.47 7.12 -2.65
N THR A 309 -13.79 7.57 -1.43
CA THR A 309 -14.92 8.48 -1.17
C THR A 309 -14.58 9.43 -0.03
N ALA A 310 -15.21 10.60 -0.03
CA ALA A 310 -15.11 11.61 1.02
C ALA A 310 -16.41 11.75 1.83
N ARG A 311 -17.40 10.86 1.61
CA ARG A 311 -18.73 10.93 2.25
C ARG A 311 -18.95 9.73 3.16
N LEU A 312 -19.22 9.99 4.44
CA LEU A 312 -19.48 8.95 5.44
C LEU A 312 -20.64 8.03 5.03
N GLU A 313 -21.70 8.64 4.50
CA GLU A 313 -22.92 7.95 4.10
C GLU A 313 -22.64 6.94 2.97
N GLU A 314 -21.76 7.30 2.02
CA GLU A 314 -21.34 6.40 0.94
C GLU A 314 -20.49 5.25 1.47
N VAL A 315 -19.58 5.50 2.41
CA VAL A 315 -18.79 4.44 3.07
C VAL A 315 -19.71 3.42 3.75
N LEU A 316 -20.67 3.92 4.54
CA LEU A 316 -21.61 3.08 5.28
C LEU A 316 -22.59 2.36 4.34
N GLN A 317 -23.01 2.99 3.24
CA GLN A 317 -23.85 2.37 2.22
C GLN A 317 -23.11 1.25 1.49
N LEU A 318 -21.88 1.48 1.04
CA LEU A 318 -21.07 0.47 0.35
C LEU A 318 -20.80 -0.74 1.26
N ALA A 319 -20.55 -0.50 2.55
CA ALA A 319 -20.44 -1.56 3.54
C ALA A 319 -21.78 -2.27 3.82
N GLY A 320 -22.89 -1.51 3.87
CA GLY A 320 -24.23 -1.97 4.23
C GLY A 320 -25.01 -2.69 3.11
N CYS A 321 -24.88 -2.28 1.85
CA CYS A 321 -25.50 -2.91 0.68
C CYS A 321 -25.00 -4.37 0.46
N CYS A 322 -23.90 -4.75 1.10
CA CYS A 322 -23.38 -6.11 1.15
C CYS A 322 -24.12 -7.04 2.13
N LYS A 323 -25.21 -6.59 2.79
CA LYS A 323 -26.05 -7.39 3.70
C LYS A 323 -27.10 -8.27 2.98
N THR A 324 -27.18 -8.26 1.65
CA THR A 324 -28.12 -9.13 0.92
C THR A 324 -27.66 -10.60 1.00
N LYS A 325 -28.58 -11.48 1.39
CA LYS A 325 -28.39 -12.90 1.79
C LYS A 325 -27.67 -13.84 0.78
N LEU A 326 -27.19 -13.33 -0.35
CA LEU A 326 -26.48 -14.11 -1.37
C LEU A 326 -25.00 -13.71 -1.56
N ALA A 327 -24.56 -12.58 -1.00
CA ALA A 327 -23.15 -12.27 -0.84
C ALA A 327 -22.79 -12.61 0.62
N GLN A 328 -21.85 -13.54 0.84
CA GLN A 328 -21.16 -13.60 2.13
C GLN A 328 -20.78 -12.18 2.51
N ALA A 329 -21.14 -11.72 3.72
CA ALA A 329 -20.80 -10.39 4.21
C ALA A 329 -19.32 -10.10 3.88
N GLY A 330 -19.09 -9.32 2.82
CA GLY A 330 -17.75 -9.05 2.35
C GLY A 330 -17.05 -8.30 3.46
N LYS A 331 -15.97 -8.86 4.00
CA LYS A 331 -15.18 -8.15 5.01
C LYS A 331 -14.48 -7.00 4.30
N TRP A 332 -14.96 -5.79 4.54
CA TRP A 332 -14.36 -4.57 4.02
C TRP A 332 -13.45 -3.96 5.08
N VAL A 333 -12.31 -3.47 4.62
CA VAL A 333 -11.52 -2.53 5.42
C VAL A 333 -11.69 -1.13 4.83
N VAL A 334 -11.81 -0.16 5.71
CA VAL A 334 -11.72 1.27 5.35
C VAL A 334 -10.41 1.79 5.90
N GLN A 335 -9.65 2.51 5.09
CA GLN A 335 -8.34 3.04 5.46
C GLN A 335 -8.28 4.52 5.11
N LYS A 336 -7.64 5.33 5.96
CA LYS A 336 -7.47 6.75 5.65
C LYS A 336 -6.62 6.90 4.40
N TYR A 337 -7.11 7.69 3.44
CA TYR A 337 -6.37 7.96 2.23
C TYR A 337 -5.24 8.95 2.50
N VAL A 338 -4.06 8.70 1.91
CA VAL A 338 -2.93 9.63 1.89
C VAL A 338 -3.22 10.72 0.85
N GLU A 339 -3.75 11.84 1.32
CA GLU A 339 -4.23 12.96 0.49
C GLU A 339 -3.12 13.87 0.00
N ARG A 340 -2.02 13.92 0.75
CA ARG A 340 -0.81 14.67 0.41
C ARG A 340 0.36 13.74 0.09
N PRO A 341 0.26 12.93 -1.00
CA PRO A 341 1.36 12.08 -1.40
C PRO A 341 2.47 12.91 -2.05
N LEU A 342 3.71 12.45 -1.98
CA LEU A 342 4.77 12.89 -2.88
C LEU A 342 4.33 12.62 -4.32
N LEU A 343 4.32 13.67 -5.14
CA LEU A 343 3.99 13.60 -6.55
C LEU A 343 5.25 13.78 -7.39
N LEU A 344 5.34 13.04 -8.49
CA LEU A 344 6.36 13.23 -9.50
C LEU A 344 5.68 13.70 -10.76
N PHE A 345 5.96 14.96 -11.14
CA PHE A 345 5.32 15.60 -12.28
C PHE A 345 3.78 15.53 -12.19
N ASP A 346 3.25 15.97 -11.05
CA ASP A 346 1.82 15.97 -10.70
C ASP A 346 1.15 14.60 -10.78
N THR A 347 1.92 13.52 -10.81
CA THR A 347 1.42 12.15 -11.00
C THR A 347 1.71 11.31 -9.76
N LYS A 348 0.68 10.66 -9.24
CA LYS A 348 0.79 9.74 -8.11
C LYS A 348 1.57 8.49 -8.51
N PHE A 349 2.36 7.97 -7.58
CA PHE A 349 3.04 6.69 -7.72
C PHE A 349 3.03 5.90 -6.41
N ASP A 350 3.34 4.61 -6.52
CA ASP A 350 3.76 3.78 -5.38
C ASP A 350 5.07 3.05 -5.68
N ILE A 351 5.71 2.50 -4.64
CA ILE A 351 6.89 1.64 -4.77
C ILE A 351 6.52 0.20 -4.43
N ARG A 352 6.87 -0.73 -5.34
CA ARG A 352 6.94 -2.17 -5.07
C ARG A 352 8.31 -2.49 -4.48
N GLN A 353 8.33 -2.81 -3.20
CA GLN A 353 9.52 -3.23 -2.46
C GLN A 353 9.50 -4.74 -2.20
N TRP A 354 10.55 -5.45 -2.59
CA TRP A 354 10.67 -6.89 -2.29
C TRP A 354 11.42 -7.13 -0.98
N PHE A 355 10.97 -8.15 -0.26
CA PHE A 355 11.69 -8.72 0.88
C PHE A 355 11.45 -10.23 0.94
N LEU A 356 12.38 -10.95 1.53
CA LEU A 356 12.38 -12.41 1.63
C LEU A 356 12.44 -12.79 3.10
N VAL A 357 11.55 -13.69 3.52
CA VAL A 357 11.61 -14.33 4.84
C VAL A 357 12.13 -15.74 4.66
N THR A 358 13.21 -16.08 5.35
CA THR A 358 13.82 -17.42 5.29
C THR A 358 13.58 -18.25 6.55
N ASP A 359 13.23 -17.60 7.65
CA ASP A 359 12.89 -18.27 8.90
C ASP A 359 11.97 -17.37 9.73
N TRP A 360 11.15 -17.98 10.58
CA TRP A 360 10.26 -17.30 11.53
C TRP A 360 10.66 -17.55 12.98
N ASN A 361 11.62 -18.46 13.23
CA ASN A 361 12.14 -18.71 14.57
C ASN A 361 13.63 -19.14 14.51
N PRO A 362 14.60 -18.21 14.51
CA PRO A 362 14.40 -16.76 14.67
C PRO A 362 13.84 -16.11 13.40
N LEU A 363 13.01 -15.08 13.54
CA LEU A 363 12.52 -14.31 12.39
C LEU A 363 13.72 -13.72 11.64
N THR A 364 13.90 -14.13 10.37
CA THR A 364 15.04 -13.75 9.54
C THR A 364 14.54 -13.10 8.25
N VAL A 365 14.79 -11.79 8.11
CA VAL A 365 14.24 -10.94 7.05
C VAL A 365 15.34 -10.33 6.20
N TRP A 366 15.24 -10.54 4.89
CA TRP A 366 16.13 -10.00 3.89
C TRP A 366 15.41 -8.95 3.05
N PHE A 367 15.97 -7.76 2.95
CA PHE A 367 15.45 -6.66 2.14
C PHE A 367 16.14 -6.61 0.80
N TYR A 368 15.40 -6.46 -0.30
CA TYR A 368 16.00 -6.33 -1.62
C TYR A 368 16.34 -4.86 -1.90
N ARG A 369 17.61 -4.53 -2.14
CA ARG A 369 18.06 -3.13 -2.29
C ARG A 369 17.53 -2.42 -3.54
N GLU A 370 16.99 -3.17 -4.50
CA GLU A 370 16.37 -2.62 -5.70
C GLU A 370 14.85 -2.71 -5.62
N SER A 371 14.16 -1.69 -6.13
CA SER A 371 12.70 -1.63 -6.21
C SER A 371 12.26 -0.88 -7.46
N TYR A 372 10.95 -0.83 -7.71
CA TYR A 372 10.41 -0.08 -8.84
C TYR A 372 9.15 0.69 -8.46
N LEU A 373 8.96 1.82 -9.13
CA LEU A 373 7.82 2.71 -8.99
C LEU A 373 6.76 2.39 -10.03
N ARG A 374 5.49 2.53 -9.68
CA ARG A 374 4.36 2.45 -10.62
C ARG A 374 3.60 3.76 -10.62
N PHE A 375 3.47 4.39 -11.78
CA PHE A 375 2.75 5.65 -11.95
C PHE A 375 1.27 5.41 -12.28
N CYS A 376 0.43 6.36 -11.85
CA CYS A 376 -0.91 6.54 -12.38
C CYS A 376 -0.88 7.13 -13.80
N SER A 377 -1.94 6.89 -14.58
CA SER A 377 -2.02 7.33 -15.99
C SER A 377 -2.50 8.77 -16.15
N GLN A 378 -3.08 9.34 -15.09
CA GLN A 378 -3.67 10.68 -15.03
C GLN A 378 -3.05 11.50 -13.89
N PRO A 379 -2.97 12.84 -14.01
CA PRO A 379 -2.52 13.72 -12.94
C PRO A 379 -3.39 13.58 -11.69
N PHE A 380 -2.75 13.69 -10.53
CA PHE A 380 -3.40 13.57 -9.23
C PHE A 380 -4.38 14.73 -9.00
N SER A 381 -5.56 14.43 -8.46
CA SER A 381 -6.53 15.44 -8.05
C SER A 381 -7.49 14.85 -7.04
N LEU A 382 -7.75 15.53 -5.92
CA LEU A 382 -8.77 15.11 -4.95
C LEU A 382 -10.19 15.51 -5.36
N HIS A 383 -10.36 16.30 -6.43
CA HIS A 383 -11.68 16.60 -7.00
C HIS A 383 -12.27 15.41 -7.76
N TYR A 384 -11.43 14.57 -8.34
CA TYR A 384 -11.84 13.41 -9.14
C TYR A 384 -11.28 12.13 -8.54
N LEU A 385 -12.10 11.43 -7.77
CA LEU A 385 -11.71 10.22 -7.03
C LEU A 385 -11.67 8.93 -7.88
N ASP A 386 -11.48 9.04 -9.20
CA ASP A 386 -11.48 7.89 -10.09
C ASP A 386 -10.18 7.06 -10.01
N PRO A 387 -10.24 5.76 -10.36
CA PRO A 387 -9.08 4.87 -10.23
C PRO A 387 -7.84 5.29 -11.03
N ALA A 388 -8.00 5.99 -12.15
CA ALA A 388 -6.88 6.34 -13.03
C ALA A 388 -5.87 7.26 -12.35
N ARG A 389 -6.33 8.09 -11.40
CA ARG A 389 -5.54 9.08 -10.64
C ARG A 389 -5.02 8.55 -9.31
N HIS A 390 -5.67 7.53 -8.76
CA HIS A 390 -5.48 7.16 -7.36
C HIS A 390 -4.98 5.73 -7.12
N LEU A 391 -5.09 4.81 -8.10
CA LEU A 391 -4.67 3.41 -7.96
C LEU A 391 -3.51 3.06 -8.90
N CYS A 392 -2.30 2.90 -8.39
CA CYS A 392 -1.10 2.67 -9.21
C CYS A 392 -0.97 1.23 -9.77
N ASN A 393 -1.90 0.31 -9.46
CA ASN A 393 -1.81 -1.08 -9.90
C ASN A 393 -1.82 -1.17 -11.44
N VAL A 394 -0.81 -1.85 -12.01
CA VAL A 394 -0.68 -2.05 -13.47
C VAL A 394 -1.96 -2.64 -14.09
N SER A 395 -2.64 -3.57 -13.40
CA SER A 395 -3.89 -4.18 -13.88
C SER A 395 -5.04 -3.19 -14.04
N ILE A 396 -5.05 -2.12 -13.26
CA ILE A 396 -6.02 -1.03 -13.36
C ILE A 396 -5.55 -0.05 -14.44
N GLN A 397 -4.30 0.38 -14.37
CA GLN A 397 -3.73 1.42 -15.24
C GLN A 397 -3.69 1.03 -16.73
N LYS A 398 -3.57 -0.26 -17.06
CA LYS A 398 -3.69 -0.76 -18.44
C LYS A 398 -5.05 -0.44 -19.10
N GLN A 399 -6.10 -0.18 -18.31
CA GLN A 399 -7.46 0.10 -18.82
C GLN A 399 -7.65 1.58 -19.17
N TYR A 400 -6.74 2.45 -18.74
CA TYR A 400 -6.86 3.89 -18.90
C TYR A 400 -5.85 4.41 -19.93
N ARG A 401 -6.26 5.43 -20.67
CA ARG A 401 -5.34 6.18 -21.54
C ARG A 401 -4.44 7.07 -20.68
N LEU A 402 -3.24 7.29 -21.19
CA LEU A 402 -2.32 8.29 -20.65
C LEU A 402 -2.88 9.69 -20.90
N ALA A 403 -2.67 10.61 -19.96
CA ALA A 403 -2.97 12.03 -20.16
C ALA A 403 -2.21 12.59 -21.37
N GLN A 404 -2.87 13.44 -22.15
CA GLN A 404 -2.30 13.99 -23.40
C GLN A 404 -1.19 15.02 -23.14
N ASP A 405 -1.33 15.75 -22.04
CA ASP A 405 -0.48 16.82 -21.54
C ASP A 405 0.50 16.35 -20.44
N ARG A 406 0.72 15.03 -20.34
CA ARG A 406 1.65 14.45 -19.36
C ARG A 406 3.07 15.00 -19.51
N HIS A 407 3.77 15.11 -18.38
CA HIS A 407 5.14 15.55 -18.37
C HIS A 407 6.06 14.60 -19.17
N PRO A 408 6.98 15.12 -20.02
CA PRO A 408 7.78 14.30 -20.94
C PRO A 408 8.77 13.37 -20.23
N GLN A 409 9.14 13.66 -18.98
CA GLN A 409 10.03 12.78 -18.20
C GLN A 409 9.33 11.56 -17.59
N LEU A 410 7.99 11.51 -17.58
CA LEU A 410 7.29 10.29 -17.17
C LEU A 410 7.58 9.17 -18.19
N PRO A 411 7.78 7.92 -17.75
CA PRO A 411 8.09 6.81 -18.65
C PRO A 411 6.82 6.32 -19.37
N PRO A 412 6.88 5.95 -20.67
CA PRO A 412 5.69 5.55 -21.43
C PRO A 412 5.01 4.30 -20.88
N ASP A 413 5.81 3.40 -20.29
CA ASP A 413 5.35 2.17 -19.63
C ASP A 413 4.88 2.37 -18.17
N GLN A 414 4.89 3.61 -17.66
CA GLN A 414 4.49 3.99 -16.31
C GLN A 414 5.32 3.31 -15.20
N ILE A 415 6.57 2.87 -15.50
CA ILE A 415 7.44 2.23 -14.53
C ILE A 415 8.81 2.94 -14.46
N TRP A 416 9.27 3.25 -13.25
CA TRP A 416 10.66 3.63 -12.98
C TRP A 416 11.35 2.61 -12.09
N SER A 417 12.66 2.49 -12.24
CA SER A 417 13.52 1.85 -11.24
C SER A 417 13.82 2.81 -10.09
N CYS A 418 14.10 2.27 -8.90
CA CYS A 418 14.52 3.08 -7.75
C CYS A 418 15.75 3.96 -8.05
N ARG A 419 16.64 3.52 -8.93
CA ARG A 419 17.80 4.32 -9.38
C ARG A 419 17.39 5.58 -10.16
N GLN A 420 16.35 5.50 -10.99
CA GLN A 420 15.80 6.67 -11.68
C GLN A 420 15.17 7.64 -10.67
N PHE A 421 14.50 7.11 -9.65
CA PHE A 421 13.94 7.92 -8.58
C PHE A 421 15.03 8.58 -7.72
N GLN A 422 16.11 7.88 -7.36
CA GLN A 422 17.28 8.45 -6.68
C GLN A 422 17.92 9.58 -7.50
N ALA A 423 18.07 9.38 -8.82
CA ALA A 423 18.58 10.42 -9.71
C ALA A 423 17.66 11.65 -9.75
N TYR A 424 16.35 11.44 -9.79
CA TYR A 424 15.37 12.53 -9.67
C TYR A 424 15.49 13.27 -8.33
N LEU A 425 15.55 12.54 -7.21
CA LEU A 425 15.73 13.14 -5.88
C LEU A 425 17.01 13.97 -5.80
N ALA A 426 18.11 13.48 -6.37
CA ALA A 426 19.35 14.25 -6.46
C ALA A 426 19.19 15.52 -7.31
N GLN A 427 18.48 15.43 -8.44
CA GLN A 427 18.22 16.57 -9.32
C GLN A 427 17.41 17.68 -8.62
N VAL A 428 16.46 17.31 -7.75
CA VAL A 428 15.64 18.27 -6.99
C VAL A 428 16.26 18.67 -5.64
N GLY A 429 17.51 18.29 -5.37
CA GLY A 429 18.23 18.66 -4.14
C GLY A 429 17.83 17.86 -2.89
N GLN A 430 17.16 16.72 -3.06
CA GLN A 430 16.68 15.84 -1.99
C GLN A 430 17.35 14.46 -2.01
N ALA A 431 18.60 14.35 -2.48
CA ALA A 431 19.33 13.08 -2.56
C ALA A 431 19.30 12.27 -1.23
N GLY A 432 19.41 12.97 -0.09
CA GLY A 432 19.41 12.35 1.23
C GLY A 432 18.09 11.65 1.60
N ALA A 433 16.96 12.03 0.99
CA ALA A 433 15.66 11.45 1.32
C ALA A 433 15.62 9.93 1.09
N TRP A 434 16.32 9.43 0.07
CA TRP A 434 16.35 7.99 -0.22
C TRP A 434 16.98 7.17 0.91
N ASP A 435 18.21 7.54 1.30
CA ASP A 435 19.01 6.78 2.26
C ASP A 435 18.68 7.10 3.73
N GLN A 436 18.16 8.29 4.02
CA GLN A 436 17.90 8.75 5.40
C GLN A 436 16.45 8.58 5.84
N VAL A 437 15.49 8.53 4.91
CA VAL A 437 14.05 8.49 5.23
C VAL A 437 13.37 7.29 4.58
N ILE A 438 13.40 7.21 3.25
CA ILE A 438 12.63 6.24 2.46
C ILE A 438 13.04 4.81 2.75
N VAL A 439 14.33 4.47 2.59
CA VAL A 439 14.81 3.09 2.81
C VAL A 439 14.71 2.67 4.28
N PRO A 440 15.19 3.46 5.26
CA PRO A 440 15.03 3.11 6.67
C PRO A 440 13.56 2.92 7.09
N GLY A 441 12.67 3.83 6.66
CA GLY A 441 11.24 3.73 6.97
C GLY A 441 10.57 2.51 6.34
N MET A 442 10.88 2.18 5.08
CA MET A 442 10.38 0.94 4.45
C MET A 442 10.86 -0.32 5.18
N LYS A 443 12.13 -0.36 5.60
CA LYS A 443 12.70 -1.48 6.38
C LYS A 443 11.96 -1.61 7.73
N ALA A 444 11.80 -0.51 8.46
CA ALA A 444 11.11 -0.48 9.74
C ALA A 444 9.65 -0.94 9.63
N ALA A 445 8.92 -0.45 8.62
CA ALA A 445 7.53 -0.84 8.36
C ALA A 445 7.40 -2.34 8.04
N VAL A 446 8.30 -2.90 7.22
CA VAL A 446 8.32 -4.34 6.91
C VAL A 446 8.58 -5.16 8.17
N VAL A 447 9.59 -4.79 8.96
CA VAL A 447 9.91 -5.51 10.21
C VAL A 447 8.75 -5.42 11.20
N GLY A 448 8.17 -4.24 11.43
CA GLY A 448 7.02 -4.06 12.31
C GLY A 448 5.81 -4.91 11.87
N ALA A 449 5.51 -4.95 10.57
CA ALA A 449 4.44 -5.78 10.05
C ALA A 449 4.68 -7.29 10.27
N LEU A 450 5.93 -7.76 10.17
CA LEU A 450 6.27 -9.17 10.39
C LEU A 450 6.29 -9.54 11.87
N CYS A 451 6.86 -8.71 12.74
CA CYS A 451 6.89 -8.94 14.18
C CYS A 451 5.47 -9.04 14.76
N SER A 452 4.55 -8.18 14.32
CA SER A 452 3.15 -8.24 14.78
C SER A 452 2.36 -9.48 14.32
N ALA A 453 2.90 -10.26 13.38
CA ALA A 453 2.27 -11.47 12.85
C ALA A 453 3.06 -12.76 13.14
N GLN A 454 4.21 -12.68 13.82
CA GLN A 454 5.17 -13.77 13.98
C GLN A 454 4.54 -15.04 14.57
N ASP A 455 3.73 -14.90 15.62
CA ASP A 455 3.07 -16.03 16.30
C ASP A 455 1.91 -16.65 15.50
N LEU A 456 1.45 -15.97 14.46
CA LEU A 456 0.30 -16.41 13.65
C LEU A 456 0.72 -17.25 12.44
N VAL A 457 2.00 -17.17 12.05
CA VAL A 457 2.53 -17.88 10.89
C VAL A 457 2.94 -19.30 11.27
N ARG A 458 2.47 -20.26 10.48
CA ARG A 458 2.94 -21.64 10.61
C ARG A 458 4.23 -21.81 9.84
N SER A 459 5.32 -21.72 10.58
CA SER A 459 6.67 -21.82 10.08
C SER A 459 7.09 -23.26 9.78
N ARG A 460 8.00 -23.39 8.82
CA ARG A 460 8.70 -24.63 8.48
C ARG A 460 10.12 -24.25 8.09
N LYS A 461 11.12 -24.88 8.70
CA LYS A 461 12.53 -24.53 8.52
C LYS A 461 13.02 -24.57 7.07
N SER A 462 12.46 -25.44 6.25
CA SER A 462 12.78 -25.57 4.83
C SER A 462 11.79 -24.81 3.92
N SER A 463 11.00 -23.90 4.47
CA SER A 463 10.21 -22.95 3.70
C SER A 463 10.87 -21.59 3.72
N PHE A 464 10.71 -20.84 2.64
CA PHE A 464 11.00 -19.43 2.54
C PHE A 464 9.87 -18.78 1.75
N GLU A 465 9.73 -17.45 1.79
CA GLU A 465 8.74 -16.78 0.96
C GLU A 465 9.19 -15.38 0.58
N LEU A 466 9.05 -15.08 -0.72
CA LEU A 466 9.30 -13.76 -1.28
C LEU A 466 7.99 -12.97 -1.26
N TYR A 467 8.02 -11.80 -0.65
CA TYR A 467 6.88 -10.89 -0.54
C TYR A 467 7.14 -9.60 -1.31
N GLY A 468 6.05 -8.90 -1.66
CA GLY A 468 6.10 -7.54 -2.20
C GLY A 468 5.29 -6.59 -1.33
N ALA A 469 5.93 -5.62 -0.71
CA ALA A 469 5.27 -4.53 0.01
C ALA A 469 5.03 -3.35 -0.94
N ASP A 470 3.84 -2.75 -0.86
CA ASP A 470 3.45 -1.57 -1.64
C ASP A 470 3.47 -0.34 -0.72
N PHE A 471 4.24 0.67 -1.08
CA PHE A 471 4.40 1.91 -0.31
C PHE A 471 3.99 3.14 -1.13
N VAL A 472 3.26 4.06 -0.50
CA VAL A 472 3.13 5.45 -0.98
C VAL A 472 3.96 6.35 -0.06
N PHE A 473 4.28 7.56 -0.48
CA PHE A 473 5.14 8.48 0.27
C PHE A 473 4.38 9.76 0.54
N GLY A 474 4.51 10.33 1.75
CA GLY A 474 4.04 11.70 2.02
C GLY A 474 4.93 12.74 1.33
N GLU A 475 4.50 14.00 1.26
CA GLU A 475 5.33 15.12 0.76
C GLU A 475 6.67 15.26 1.51
N ASP A 476 6.73 14.79 2.76
CA ASP A 476 7.92 14.69 3.61
C ASP A 476 8.79 13.46 3.34
N CYS A 477 8.52 12.74 2.24
CA CYS A 477 9.16 11.48 1.84
C CYS A 477 8.95 10.31 2.83
N GLN A 478 8.07 10.44 3.83
CA GLN A 478 7.81 9.35 4.78
C GLN A 478 7.06 8.20 4.08
N PRO A 479 7.53 6.95 4.20
CA PRO A 479 6.89 5.79 3.61
C PRO A 479 5.65 5.35 4.38
N TRP A 480 4.54 5.19 3.68
CA TRP A 480 3.28 4.66 4.17
C TRP A 480 3.01 3.29 3.54
N LEU A 481 3.06 2.23 4.35
CA LEU A 481 2.75 0.86 3.94
C LEU A 481 1.26 0.74 3.59
N LEU A 482 0.96 0.24 2.40
CA LEU A 482 -0.42 0.06 1.91
C LEU A 482 -0.90 -1.37 1.98
N GLU A 483 -0.05 -2.32 1.57
CA GLU A 483 -0.32 -3.76 1.60
C GLU A 483 0.99 -4.56 1.48
N ILE A 484 0.95 -5.80 1.96
CA ILE A 484 1.98 -6.81 1.68
C ILE A 484 1.34 -7.93 0.85
N ASN A 485 1.98 -8.27 -0.25
CA ASN A 485 1.51 -9.26 -1.20
C ASN A 485 2.38 -10.52 -1.10
N ALA A 486 1.76 -11.65 -0.78
CA ALA A 486 2.35 -12.97 -1.02
C ALA A 486 2.45 -13.23 -2.52
N SER A 487 3.50 -13.95 -2.93
CA SER A 487 3.68 -14.33 -4.34
C SER A 487 3.59 -13.13 -5.31
N PRO A 488 4.42 -12.08 -5.13
CA PRO A 488 4.38 -10.91 -5.99
C PRO A 488 4.58 -11.32 -7.46
N THR A 489 3.88 -10.66 -8.37
CA THR A 489 3.98 -10.97 -9.81
C THR A 489 5.43 -10.85 -10.30
N MET A 490 5.88 -11.88 -11.02
CA MET A 490 7.19 -11.90 -11.68
C MET A 490 7.07 -11.73 -13.20
N ALA A 491 5.85 -11.53 -13.71
CA ALA A 491 5.62 -11.31 -15.12
C ALA A 491 6.22 -9.95 -15.56
N PRO A 492 6.98 -9.92 -16.66
CA PRO A 492 7.51 -8.66 -17.18
C PRO A 492 6.39 -7.81 -17.75
N SER A 493 6.26 -6.58 -17.26
CA SER A 493 5.35 -5.56 -17.81
C SER A 493 6.08 -4.40 -18.48
N SER A 494 7.40 -4.29 -18.23
CA SER A 494 8.30 -3.28 -18.76
C SER A 494 9.73 -3.80 -18.81
N ALA A 495 10.64 -3.06 -19.44
CA ALA A 495 12.06 -3.37 -19.40
C ALA A 495 12.62 -3.36 -17.97
N VAL A 496 12.11 -2.46 -17.11
CA VAL A 496 12.48 -2.37 -15.70
C VAL A 496 12.05 -3.62 -14.94
N THR A 497 10.77 -4.01 -15.02
CA THR A 497 10.28 -5.20 -14.30
C THR A 497 10.88 -6.48 -14.86
N SER A 498 11.09 -6.59 -16.17
CA SER A 498 11.80 -7.73 -16.78
C SER A 498 13.19 -7.95 -16.15
N ARG A 499 14.01 -6.89 -16.08
CA ARG A 499 15.34 -6.93 -15.48
C ARG A 499 15.30 -7.24 -13.97
N LEU A 500 14.44 -6.54 -13.23
CA LEU A 500 14.39 -6.64 -11.78
C LEU A 500 13.78 -7.95 -11.30
N CYS A 501 12.68 -8.41 -11.90
CA CYS A 501 12.07 -9.71 -11.59
C CYS A 501 13.03 -10.87 -11.89
N THR A 502 13.81 -10.78 -12.96
CA THR A 502 14.87 -11.76 -13.25
C THR A 502 15.96 -11.74 -12.17
N SER A 503 16.39 -10.54 -11.76
CA SER A 503 17.45 -10.37 -10.76
C SER A 503 17.03 -10.85 -9.37
N VAL A 504 15.81 -10.53 -8.92
CA VAL A 504 15.32 -10.94 -7.59
C VAL A 504 15.09 -12.45 -7.52
N GLN A 505 14.63 -13.09 -8.59
CA GLN A 505 14.53 -14.56 -8.67
C GLN A 505 15.91 -15.22 -8.54
N ARG A 506 16.91 -14.69 -9.26
CA ARG A 506 18.30 -15.17 -9.17
C ARG A 506 18.87 -15.02 -7.77
N ASP A 507 18.70 -13.83 -7.19
CA ASP A 507 19.27 -13.52 -5.89
C ASP A 507 18.52 -14.24 -4.75
N THR A 508 17.23 -14.58 -4.94
CA THR A 508 16.49 -15.46 -4.03
C THR A 508 17.14 -16.83 -3.97
N LEU A 509 17.48 -17.44 -5.12
CA LEU A 509 18.20 -18.72 -5.15
C LEU A 509 19.58 -18.63 -4.49
N ARG A 510 20.27 -17.48 -4.61
CA ARG A 510 21.54 -17.24 -3.90
C ARG A 510 21.35 -17.29 -2.38
N VAL A 511 20.30 -16.68 -1.84
CA VAL A 511 20.04 -16.71 -0.40
C VAL A 511 19.66 -18.12 0.08
N VAL A 512 18.72 -18.78 -0.61
CA VAL A 512 18.08 -20.00 -0.08
C VAL A 512 18.81 -21.30 -0.42
N ILE A 513 19.77 -21.25 -1.36
CA ILE A 513 20.64 -22.37 -1.73
C ILE A 513 22.09 -22.00 -1.42
N ASP A 514 22.66 -21.06 -2.18
CA ASP A 514 24.12 -20.84 -2.20
C ASP A 514 24.67 -20.34 -0.86
N HIS A 515 23.99 -19.37 -0.24
CA HIS A 515 24.36 -18.77 1.05
C HIS A 515 24.04 -19.70 2.23
N ARG A 516 22.96 -20.48 2.12
CA ARG A 516 22.62 -21.51 3.11
C ARG A 516 23.71 -22.58 3.18
N ASP A 517 24.24 -22.99 2.03
CA ASP A 517 25.26 -24.03 1.94
C ASP A 517 26.67 -23.47 2.26
N ASN A 518 26.92 -22.19 1.93
CA ASN A 518 28.15 -21.47 2.26
C ASN A 518 27.87 -19.99 2.60
N PRO A 519 27.94 -19.58 3.88
CA PRO A 519 27.67 -18.19 4.30
C PRO A 519 28.57 -17.12 3.67
N ALA A 520 29.71 -17.49 3.06
CA ALA A 520 30.57 -16.56 2.32
C ALA A 520 30.05 -16.22 0.92
N CYS A 521 29.05 -16.97 0.41
CA CYS A 521 28.46 -16.71 -0.90
C CYS A 521 27.69 -15.37 -0.93
N PRO A 522 27.79 -14.61 -2.04
CA PRO A 522 27.08 -13.34 -2.16
C PRO A 522 25.57 -13.56 -2.29
N THR A 523 24.80 -12.71 -1.62
CA THR A 523 23.32 -12.70 -1.64
C THR A 523 22.73 -11.84 -2.76
N GLY A 524 23.59 -11.34 -3.65
CA GLY A 524 23.19 -10.38 -4.70
C GLY A 524 22.75 -9.05 -4.11
N ALA A 525 21.56 -8.57 -4.48
CA ALA A 525 21.02 -7.34 -3.93
C ALA A 525 20.23 -7.51 -2.62
N PHE A 526 20.08 -8.74 -2.08
CA PHE A 526 19.51 -8.93 -0.75
C PHE A 526 20.48 -8.51 0.36
N GLU A 527 19.95 -7.80 1.33
CA GLU A 527 20.60 -7.36 2.57
C GLU A 527 19.84 -7.94 3.76
N LEU A 528 20.53 -8.55 4.72
CA LEU A 528 19.90 -9.00 5.97
C LEU A 528 19.58 -7.77 6.83
N ILE A 529 18.30 -7.52 7.11
CA ILE A 529 17.86 -6.33 7.87
C ILE A 529 17.33 -6.66 9.26
N TYR A 530 16.96 -7.92 9.50
CA TYR A 530 16.44 -8.36 10.79
C TYR A 530 16.74 -9.84 11.01
N LYS A 531 17.21 -10.15 12.20
CA LYS A 531 17.36 -11.50 12.73
C LYS A 531 17.20 -11.42 14.24
N GLU A 532 16.14 -12.03 14.76
CA GLU A 532 15.90 -12.14 16.21
C GLU A 532 17.01 -12.91 16.93
#